data_AF-A0A1G4SCA7-F1
#
_entry.id   AF-A0A1G4SCA7-F1
#
_cell.length_a   1.000
_cell.length_b   1.000
_cell.length_c   1.000
_cell.angle_alpha   90.00
_cell.angle_beta   90.00
_cell.angle_gamma   90.00
#
_symmetry.space_group_name_H-M   'P 1'
#
loop_
_entity.id
_entity.type
_entity.pdbx_description
1 polymer ?
#
loop_
_entity_poly.entity_id
_entity_poly.type
_entity_poly.pdbx_seq_one_letter_code
_entity_poly.pdbx_strand_id
1 'polypeptide(L)'
;MPVAFVDLAQACAPNIAIETIAAVVSLESRFHPYAIRINSGPPLSDQPASKAEAIELATSLVAAHQDIQIGLGGLGLEELHKLKLSISDAFDPCLNLKAGATLLDGYYRLALRAGADAAQAENIMLQSHYGRDDPSLGKLVRYDEQVRQEMVRLSPKLASLSIAEPHIEARFEKTADFQDVSAVAKRLPQADETASWDVFNSRRRSSVLVFQNDRSEQSE
;
A
#
# COMPACT_ATOMS: atom_id res chain seq x y z
N MET A 1 -14.15 -15.32 6.91
CA MET A 1 -13.58 -16.45 7.67
C MET A 1 -12.09 -16.47 7.43
N PRO A 2 -11.25 -16.63 8.46
CA PRO A 2 -9.80 -16.71 8.27
C PRO A 2 -9.45 -17.92 7.40
N VAL A 3 -8.58 -17.72 6.41
CA VAL A 3 -8.05 -18.79 5.56
C VAL A 3 -6.67 -19.16 6.07
N ALA A 4 -6.38 -20.46 6.21
CA ALA A 4 -5.04 -20.91 6.59
C ALA A 4 -4.04 -20.48 5.51
N PHE A 5 -2.94 -19.86 5.93
CA PHE A 5 -1.95 -19.33 5.00
C PHE A 5 -1.31 -20.42 4.15
N VAL A 6 -1.02 -21.58 4.75
CA VAL A 6 -0.40 -22.73 4.07
C VAL A 6 -1.26 -23.19 2.89
N ASP A 7 -2.56 -23.36 3.10
CA ASP A 7 -3.49 -23.80 2.05
C ASP A 7 -3.57 -22.78 0.91
N LEU A 8 -3.62 -21.49 1.27
CA LEU A 8 -3.63 -20.40 0.30
C LEU A 8 -2.33 -20.35 -0.51
N ALA A 9 -1.17 -20.48 0.16
CA ALA A 9 0.14 -20.49 -0.49
C ALA A 9 0.29 -21.69 -1.42
N GLN A 10 -0.15 -22.88 -1.01
CA GLN A 10 -0.13 -24.08 -1.85
C GLN A 10 -1.00 -23.96 -3.09
N ALA A 11 -2.19 -23.35 -2.97
CA ALA A 11 -3.10 -23.17 -4.09
C ALA A 11 -2.64 -22.07 -5.06
N CYS A 12 -2.12 -20.95 -4.54
CA CYS A 12 -1.91 -19.73 -5.31
C CYS A 12 -0.45 -19.48 -5.70
N ALA A 13 0.51 -20.05 -4.97
CA ALA A 13 1.95 -19.87 -5.16
C ALA A 13 2.75 -21.19 -5.09
N PRO A 14 2.37 -22.27 -5.80
CA PRO A 14 2.99 -23.59 -5.65
C PRO A 14 4.44 -23.68 -6.13
N ASN A 15 4.92 -22.68 -6.87
CA ASN A 15 6.25 -22.64 -7.46
C ASN A 15 7.32 -22.02 -6.54
N ILE A 16 6.94 -21.53 -5.36
CA ILE A 16 7.85 -20.96 -4.36
C ILE A 16 7.69 -21.74 -3.05
N ALA A 17 8.77 -21.94 -2.30
CA ALA A 17 8.71 -22.58 -0.99
C ALA A 17 7.79 -21.79 -0.03
N ILE A 18 6.98 -22.52 0.73
CA ILE A 18 5.95 -21.93 1.62
C ILE A 18 6.62 -21.04 2.68
N GLU A 19 7.76 -21.47 3.21
CA GLU A 19 8.59 -20.71 4.15
C GLU A 19 9.02 -19.36 3.57
N THR A 20 9.48 -19.36 2.31
CA THR A 20 9.97 -18.16 1.63
C THR A 20 8.83 -17.18 1.39
N ILE A 21 7.70 -17.64 0.83
CA ILE A 21 6.56 -16.75 0.57
C ILE A 21 5.93 -16.26 1.89
N ALA A 22 5.89 -17.08 2.95
CA ALA A 22 5.45 -16.65 4.28
C ALA A 22 6.34 -15.53 4.84
N ALA A 23 7.66 -15.69 4.71
CA ALA A 23 8.62 -14.70 5.20
C ALA A 23 8.50 -13.37 4.44
N VAL A 24 8.37 -13.42 3.11
CA VAL A 24 8.08 -12.23 2.29
C VAL A 24 6.78 -11.58 2.75
N VAL A 25 5.67 -12.33 2.80
CA VAL A 25 4.36 -11.78 3.22
C VAL A 25 4.40 -11.18 4.63
N SER A 26 5.17 -11.76 5.55
CA SER A 26 5.38 -11.23 6.89
C SER A 26 6.04 -9.85 6.87
N LEU A 27 7.11 -9.68 6.08
CA LEU A 27 7.80 -8.40 5.91
C LEU A 27 6.93 -7.38 5.16
N GLU A 28 6.24 -7.83 4.11
CA GLU A 28 5.52 -6.96 3.21
C GLU A 28 4.20 -6.45 3.79
N SER A 29 3.46 -7.31 4.50
CA SER A 29 2.08 -7.00 4.92
C SER A 29 1.73 -7.47 6.32
N ARG A 30 2.61 -8.23 7.00
CA ARG A 30 2.29 -8.91 8.26
C ARG A 30 1.02 -9.78 8.15
N PHE A 31 0.82 -10.41 6.99
CA PHE A 31 -0.37 -11.22 6.68
C PHE A 31 -1.69 -10.44 6.61
N HIS A 32 -1.64 -9.11 6.46
CA HIS A 32 -2.82 -8.28 6.25
C HIS A 32 -3.11 -8.11 4.74
N PRO A 33 -4.23 -8.61 4.21
CA PRO A 33 -4.49 -8.62 2.77
C PRO A 33 -4.73 -7.21 2.19
N TYR A 34 -5.08 -6.25 3.04
CA TYR A 34 -5.36 -4.86 2.67
C TYR A 34 -4.22 -3.90 3.02
N ALA A 35 -3.03 -4.44 3.29
CA ALA A 35 -1.87 -3.63 3.60
C ALA A 35 -1.54 -2.67 2.45
N ILE A 36 -1.33 -1.40 2.77
CA ILE A 36 -0.82 -0.37 1.88
C ILE A 36 0.39 0.26 2.56
N ARG A 37 1.52 0.26 1.86
CA ARG A 37 2.75 0.93 2.28
C ARG A 37 3.07 2.05 1.32
N ILE A 38 3.40 3.21 1.86
CA ILE A 38 3.94 4.34 1.11
C ILE A 38 5.46 4.25 1.19
N ASN A 39 6.14 4.20 0.04
CA ASN A 39 7.59 4.06 -0.03
C ASN A 39 8.32 5.37 0.21
N SER A 40 7.68 6.49 -0.15
CA SER A 40 8.22 7.84 -0.04
C SER A 40 7.32 8.68 0.86
N GLY A 41 7.70 8.82 2.14
CA GLY A 41 6.99 9.68 3.09
C GLY A 41 6.58 8.98 4.38
N PRO A 42 5.74 9.63 5.20
CA PRO A 42 5.25 9.03 6.43
C PRO A 42 4.35 7.81 6.14
N PRO A 43 4.38 6.77 6.98
CA PRO A 43 3.45 5.66 6.86
C PRO A 43 2.01 6.12 7.10
N LEU A 44 1.05 5.35 6.58
CA LEU A 44 -0.36 5.56 6.90
C LEU A 44 -0.59 5.45 8.41
N SER A 45 -1.45 6.31 8.95
CA SER A 45 -1.81 6.27 10.38
C SER A 45 -2.54 4.97 10.71
N ASP A 46 -3.45 4.55 9.83
CA ASP A 46 -4.25 3.35 9.97
C ASP A 46 -4.26 2.59 8.63
N GLN A 47 -4.30 1.25 8.73
CA GLN A 47 -4.45 0.39 7.57
C GLN A 47 -5.94 0.20 7.24
N PRO A 48 -6.32 0.06 5.96
CA PRO A 48 -7.70 -0.18 5.57
C PRO A 48 -8.30 -1.42 6.25
N ALA A 49 -9.53 -1.30 6.74
CA ALA A 49 -10.24 -2.39 7.39
C ALA A 49 -10.99 -3.29 6.38
N SER A 50 -11.24 -2.79 5.17
CA SER A 50 -11.97 -3.52 4.13
C SER A 50 -11.35 -3.37 2.76
N LYS A 51 -11.68 -4.30 1.85
CA LYS A 51 -11.26 -4.23 0.45
C LYS A 51 -11.70 -2.94 -0.23
N ALA A 52 -12.92 -2.47 0.05
CA ALA A 52 -13.46 -1.25 -0.54
C ALA A 52 -12.65 -0.01 -0.11
N GLU A 53 -12.38 0.11 1.19
CA GLU A 53 -11.54 1.18 1.75
C GLU A 53 -10.12 1.12 1.19
N ALA A 54 -9.56 -0.09 1.04
CA ALA A 54 -8.22 -0.29 0.48
C ALA A 54 -8.14 0.18 -0.98
N ILE A 55 -9.16 -0.15 -1.78
CA ILE A 55 -9.24 0.30 -3.18
C ILE A 55 -9.37 1.81 -3.26
N GLU A 56 -10.24 2.42 -2.46
CA GLU A 56 -10.42 3.87 -2.44
C GLU A 56 -9.13 4.59 -2.05
N LEU A 57 -8.51 4.17 -0.94
CA LEU A 57 -7.27 4.76 -0.44
C LEU A 57 -6.13 4.58 -1.44
N ALA A 58 -5.91 3.37 -1.94
CA ALA A 58 -4.88 3.12 -2.95
C ALA A 58 -5.12 3.98 -4.19
N THR A 59 -6.34 4.04 -4.71
CA THR A 59 -6.66 4.87 -5.89
C THR A 59 -6.36 6.35 -5.65
N SER A 60 -6.66 6.86 -4.45
CA SER A 60 -6.35 8.25 -4.07
C SER A 60 -4.84 8.53 -4.03
N LEU A 61 -4.06 7.59 -3.47
CA LEU A 61 -2.61 7.69 -3.39
C LEU A 61 -1.95 7.64 -4.77
N VAL A 62 -2.44 6.76 -5.65
CA VAL A 62 -2.00 6.68 -7.05
C VAL A 62 -2.31 7.97 -7.80
N ALA A 63 -3.52 8.52 -7.64
CA ALA A 63 -3.90 9.80 -8.26
C ALA A 63 -3.04 10.97 -7.76
N ALA A 64 -2.54 10.89 -6.52
CA ALA A 64 -1.58 11.83 -5.95
C ALA A 64 -0.11 11.52 -6.31
N HIS A 65 0.13 10.62 -7.26
CA HIS A 65 1.47 10.19 -7.71
C HIS A 65 2.36 9.66 -6.57
N GLN A 66 1.78 9.05 -5.53
CA GLN A 66 2.53 8.43 -4.46
C GLN A 66 3.06 7.05 -4.89
N ASP A 67 4.30 6.75 -4.51
CA ASP A 67 4.89 5.42 -4.68
C ASP A 67 4.39 4.50 -3.55
N ILE A 68 3.54 3.53 -3.92
CA ILE A 68 2.90 2.62 -2.99
C ILE A 68 3.12 1.15 -3.34
N GLN A 69 3.08 0.31 -2.32
CA GLN A 69 3.02 -1.15 -2.42
C GLN A 69 1.77 -1.66 -1.71
N ILE A 70 1.10 -2.64 -2.32
CA ILE A 70 -0.22 -3.08 -1.86
C ILE A 70 -0.34 -4.61 -1.75
N GLY A 71 -1.16 -5.02 -0.77
CA GLY A 71 -1.56 -6.39 -0.51
C GLY A 71 -0.45 -7.27 0.08
N LEU A 72 -0.71 -8.58 0.11
CA LEU A 72 0.08 -9.55 0.88
C LEU A 72 1.58 -9.57 0.52
N GLY A 73 1.89 -9.54 -0.76
CA GLY A 73 3.24 -9.60 -1.32
C GLY A 73 3.83 -8.25 -1.72
N GLY A 74 3.26 -7.12 -1.25
CA GLY A 74 3.87 -5.80 -1.42
C GLY A 74 4.04 -5.37 -2.90
N LEU A 75 2.99 -5.52 -3.71
CA LEU A 75 3.07 -5.26 -5.16
C LEU A 75 2.99 -3.77 -5.46
N GLY A 76 3.91 -3.26 -6.29
CA GLY A 76 3.85 -1.90 -6.82
C GLY A 76 3.00 -1.80 -8.08
N LEU A 77 2.70 -0.58 -8.51
CA LEU A 77 1.83 -0.34 -9.67
C LEU A 77 2.46 -0.83 -10.98
N GLU A 78 3.78 -0.73 -11.12
CA GLU A 78 4.48 -1.20 -12.32
C GLU A 78 4.38 -2.71 -12.47
N GLU A 79 4.54 -3.46 -11.36
CA GLU A 79 4.37 -4.91 -11.34
C GLU A 79 2.94 -5.31 -11.69
N LEU A 80 1.94 -4.61 -11.13
CA LEU A 80 0.53 -4.85 -11.46
C LEU A 80 0.26 -4.60 -12.95
N HIS A 81 0.81 -3.53 -13.52
CA HIS A 81 0.69 -3.25 -14.94
C HIS A 81 1.35 -4.33 -15.81
N LYS A 82 2.57 -4.78 -15.47
CA LYS A 82 3.27 -5.89 -16.15
C LYS A 82 2.44 -7.18 -16.13
N LEU A 83 1.77 -7.45 -15.02
CA LEU A 83 0.94 -8.64 -14.82
C LEU A 83 -0.54 -8.48 -15.26
N LYS A 84 -0.91 -7.30 -15.78
CA LYS A 84 -2.30 -6.96 -16.17
C LYS A 84 -3.31 -7.12 -15.04
N LEU A 85 -2.91 -6.76 -13.83
CA LEU A 85 -3.75 -6.76 -12.64
C LEU A 85 -4.23 -5.35 -12.32
N SER A 86 -5.47 -5.24 -11.84
CA SER A 86 -5.99 -3.99 -11.29
C SER A 86 -5.59 -3.82 -9.82
N ILE A 87 -5.74 -2.61 -9.28
CA ILE A 87 -5.59 -2.35 -7.84
C ILE A 87 -6.53 -3.24 -7.01
N SER A 88 -7.76 -3.48 -7.51
CA SER A 88 -8.74 -4.34 -6.82
C SER A 88 -8.29 -5.81 -6.78
N ASP A 89 -7.65 -6.28 -7.84
CA ASP A 89 -7.09 -7.64 -7.91
C ASP A 89 -5.92 -7.80 -6.94
N ALA A 90 -5.13 -6.75 -6.74
CA ALA A 90 -4.01 -6.77 -5.80
C ALA A 90 -4.45 -6.89 -4.33
N PHE A 91 -5.72 -6.62 -4.01
CA PHE A 91 -6.30 -6.86 -2.69
C PHE A 91 -7.04 -8.20 -2.60
N ASP A 92 -7.06 -9.01 -3.65
CA ASP A 92 -7.42 -10.42 -3.55
C ASP A 92 -6.21 -11.24 -3.04
N PRO A 93 -6.33 -11.97 -1.91
CA PRO A 93 -5.21 -12.71 -1.33
C PRO A 93 -4.55 -13.69 -2.30
N CYS A 94 -5.33 -14.39 -3.11
CA CYS A 94 -4.81 -15.42 -4.01
C CYS A 94 -4.14 -14.81 -5.23
N LEU A 95 -4.78 -13.82 -5.87
CA LEU A 95 -4.20 -13.12 -7.03
C LEU A 95 -2.92 -12.39 -6.65
N ASN A 96 -2.90 -11.76 -5.48
CA ASN A 96 -1.70 -11.07 -4.98
C ASN A 96 -0.55 -12.06 -4.71
N LEU A 97 -0.79 -13.18 -4.01
CA LEU A 97 0.24 -14.19 -3.78
C LEU A 97 0.75 -14.81 -5.08
N LYS A 98 -0.15 -15.10 -6.03
CA LYS A 98 0.21 -15.60 -7.34
C LYS A 98 1.10 -14.62 -8.10
N ALA A 99 0.77 -13.33 -8.06
CA ALA A 99 1.57 -12.28 -8.66
C ALA A 99 2.95 -12.17 -8.01
N GLY A 100 3.03 -12.14 -6.67
CA GLY A 100 4.30 -12.15 -5.94
C GLY A 100 5.17 -13.36 -6.27
N ALA A 101 4.58 -14.55 -6.31
CA ALA A 101 5.28 -15.78 -6.68
C ALA A 101 5.76 -15.80 -8.14
N THR A 102 4.99 -15.19 -9.05
CA THR A 102 5.38 -15.04 -10.46
C THR A 102 6.58 -14.10 -10.59
N LEU A 103 6.61 -13.00 -9.84
CA LEU A 103 7.74 -12.07 -9.84
C LEU A 103 9.00 -12.72 -9.26
N LEU A 104 8.88 -13.40 -8.11
CA LEU A 104 9.99 -14.12 -7.49
C LEU A 104 10.59 -15.18 -8.44
N ASP A 105 9.76 -16.03 -9.04
CA ASP A 105 10.23 -17.01 -10.04
C ASP A 105 10.86 -16.32 -11.27
N GLY A 106 10.30 -15.19 -11.71
CA GLY A 106 10.86 -14.36 -12.76
C GLY A 106 12.29 -13.90 -12.45
N TYR A 107 12.50 -13.29 -11.28
CA TYR A 107 13.82 -12.83 -10.83
C TYR A 107 14.81 -13.97 -10.67
N TYR A 108 14.38 -15.09 -10.08
CA TYR A 108 15.21 -16.28 -9.95
C TYR A 108 15.70 -16.79 -11.32
N ARG A 109 14.79 -16.92 -12.29
CA ARG A 109 15.15 -17.37 -13.65
C ARG A 109 15.99 -16.37 -14.42
N LEU A 110 15.82 -15.06 -14.17
CA LEU A 110 16.68 -14.03 -14.75
C LEU A 110 18.10 -14.14 -14.21
N ALA A 111 18.26 -14.32 -12.89
CA ALA A 111 19.55 -14.51 -12.26
C ALA A 111 20.29 -15.76 -12.79
N LEU A 112 19.59 -16.90 -12.91
CA LEU A 112 20.16 -18.11 -13.51
C LEU A 112 20.61 -17.89 -14.97
N ARG A 113 19.80 -17.18 -15.76
CA ARG A 113 20.16 -16.83 -17.16
C ARG A 113 21.36 -15.89 -17.25
N ALA A 114 21.59 -15.08 -16.22
CA ALA A 114 22.77 -14.22 -16.08
C ALA A 114 24.02 -14.98 -15.58
N GLY A 115 23.93 -16.29 -15.33
CA GLY A 115 25.06 -17.14 -14.93
C GLY A 115 25.25 -17.29 -13.42
N ALA A 116 24.27 -16.86 -12.60
CA ALA A 116 24.28 -17.14 -11.18
C ALA A 116 24.10 -18.64 -10.92
N ASP A 117 24.78 -19.18 -9.91
CA ASP A 117 24.42 -20.49 -9.35
C ASP A 117 23.08 -20.42 -8.59
N ALA A 118 22.58 -21.57 -8.13
CA ALA A 118 21.28 -21.64 -7.47
C ALA A 118 21.19 -20.77 -6.20
N ALA A 119 22.23 -20.78 -5.36
CA ALA A 119 22.24 -20.01 -4.11
C ALA A 119 22.36 -18.51 -4.37
N GLN A 120 23.16 -18.12 -5.37
CA GLN A 120 23.26 -16.75 -5.85
C GLN A 120 21.92 -16.28 -6.45
N ALA A 121 21.26 -17.12 -7.24
CA ALA A 121 19.97 -16.81 -7.85
C ALA A 121 18.87 -16.61 -6.79
N GLU A 122 18.87 -17.40 -5.70
CA GLU A 122 17.96 -17.19 -4.57
C GLU A 122 18.21 -15.83 -3.88
N ASN A 123 19.47 -15.46 -3.67
CA ASN A 123 19.83 -14.13 -3.12
C ASN A 123 19.32 -13.01 -4.04
N ILE A 124 19.66 -13.08 -5.33
CA ILE A 124 19.27 -12.07 -6.31
C ILE A 124 17.76 -11.99 -6.44
N MET A 125 17.05 -13.12 -6.40
CA MET A 125 15.58 -13.15 -6.41
C MET A 125 14.98 -12.30 -5.28
N LEU A 126 15.40 -12.55 -4.04
CA LEU A 126 14.89 -11.82 -2.88
C LEU A 126 15.28 -10.34 -2.92
N GLN A 127 16.53 -10.06 -3.29
CA GLN A 127 17.02 -8.69 -3.40
C GLN A 127 16.28 -7.91 -4.49
N SER A 128 16.01 -8.53 -5.64
CA SER A 128 15.25 -7.93 -6.75
C SER A 128 13.78 -7.74 -6.40
N HIS A 129 13.20 -8.58 -5.55
CA HIS A 129 11.84 -8.40 -5.05
C HIS A 129 11.71 -7.08 -4.27
N TYR A 130 12.60 -6.85 -3.30
CA TYR A 130 12.63 -5.59 -2.55
C TYR A 130 12.93 -4.39 -3.45
N GLY A 131 13.95 -4.53 -4.30
CA GLY A 131 14.44 -3.45 -5.16
C GLY A 131 13.64 -3.23 -6.43
N ARG A 132 12.52 -3.95 -6.64
CA ARG A 132 11.66 -3.84 -7.82
C ARG A 132 12.45 -3.99 -9.12
N ASP A 133 13.08 -5.15 -9.31
CA ASP A 133 13.98 -5.50 -10.43
C ASP A 133 15.43 -4.99 -10.28
N ASP A 134 15.73 -4.12 -9.30
CA ASP A 134 17.10 -3.75 -8.95
C ASP A 134 17.62 -4.50 -7.70
N PRO A 135 18.36 -5.61 -7.84
CA PRO A 135 18.91 -6.33 -6.70
C PRO A 135 19.90 -5.50 -5.85
N SER A 136 20.46 -4.41 -6.38
CA SER A 136 21.40 -3.57 -5.62
C SER A 136 20.72 -2.93 -4.41
N LEU A 137 19.45 -2.53 -4.53
CA LEU A 137 18.68 -1.93 -3.44
C LEU A 137 18.39 -2.96 -2.35
N GLY A 138 17.92 -4.15 -2.74
CA GLY A 138 17.67 -5.24 -1.79
C GLY A 138 18.94 -5.72 -1.09
N LYS A 139 20.06 -5.75 -1.81
CA LYS A 139 21.37 -6.07 -1.24
C LYS A 139 21.83 -5.02 -0.22
N LEU A 140 21.62 -3.74 -0.50
CA LEU A 140 22.00 -2.64 0.40
C LEU A 140 21.31 -2.77 1.77
N VAL A 141 20.02 -3.15 1.77
CA VAL A 141 19.26 -3.36 3.01
C VAL A 141 19.33 -4.80 3.53
N ARG A 142 20.08 -5.68 2.86
CA ARG A 142 20.24 -7.11 3.21
C ARG A 142 18.89 -7.84 3.29
N TYR A 143 17.99 -7.56 2.35
CA TYR A 143 16.63 -8.10 2.36
C TYR A 143 16.59 -9.63 2.34
N ASP A 144 17.50 -10.27 1.60
CA ASP A 144 17.62 -11.73 1.56
C ASP A 144 17.92 -12.33 2.94
N GLU A 145 18.70 -11.64 3.78
CA GLU A 145 18.96 -12.06 5.16
C GLU A 145 17.74 -11.86 6.06
N GLN A 146 17.02 -10.75 5.89
CA GLN A 146 15.77 -10.49 6.63
C GLN A 146 14.74 -11.59 6.35
N VAL A 147 14.58 -11.98 5.08
CA VAL A 147 13.69 -13.08 4.68
C VAL A 147 14.12 -14.38 5.34
N ARG A 148 15.41 -14.72 5.36
CA ARG A 148 15.89 -15.95 6.03
C ARG A 148 15.64 -15.93 7.54
N GLN A 149 15.83 -14.79 8.19
CA GLN A 149 15.54 -14.63 9.61
C GLN A 149 14.05 -14.84 9.88
N GLU A 150 13.19 -14.29 9.02
CA GLU A 150 11.74 -14.48 9.09
C GLU A 150 11.34 -15.94 8.82
N MET A 151 11.98 -16.63 7.88
CA MET A 151 11.76 -18.07 7.64
C MET A 151 12.02 -18.89 8.92
N VAL A 152 13.14 -18.62 9.61
CA VAL A 152 13.47 -19.28 10.88
C VAL A 152 12.45 -18.93 11.97
N ARG A 153 12.09 -17.65 12.08
CA ARG A 153 11.13 -17.16 13.09
C ARG A 153 9.73 -17.77 12.90
N LEU A 154 9.30 -17.94 11.65
CA LEU A 154 7.95 -18.39 11.31
C LEU A 154 7.82 -19.91 11.23
N SER A 155 8.90 -20.65 10.94
CA SER A 155 8.91 -22.11 10.80
C SER A 155 8.07 -22.87 11.86
N PRO A 156 8.21 -22.64 13.18
CA PRO A 156 7.43 -23.38 14.18
C PRO A 156 5.92 -23.01 14.20
N LYS A 157 5.52 -21.93 13.53
CA LYS A 157 4.16 -21.36 13.55
C LYS A 157 3.45 -21.40 12.19
N LEU A 158 4.09 -21.86 11.12
CA LEU A 158 3.54 -21.81 9.76
C LEU A 158 2.12 -22.37 9.65
N ALA A 159 1.85 -23.53 10.26
CA ALA A 159 0.53 -24.17 10.24
C ALA A 159 -0.57 -23.37 10.97
N SER A 160 -0.19 -22.43 11.84
CA SER A 160 -1.12 -21.59 12.60
C SER A 160 -1.36 -20.21 11.97
N LEU A 161 -0.59 -19.86 10.93
CA LEU A 161 -0.76 -18.58 10.24
C LEU A 161 -2.07 -18.57 9.45
N SER A 162 -2.77 -17.45 9.51
CA SER A 162 -4.01 -17.24 8.77
C SER A 162 -4.07 -15.86 8.15
N ILE A 163 -4.73 -15.77 7.01
CA ILE A 163 -5.14 -14.51 6.40
C ILE A 163 -6.56 -14.23 6.88
N ALA A 164 -6.71 -13.21 7.72
CA ALA A 164 -8.00 -12.71 8.16
C ALA A 164 -8.22 -11.32 7.57
N GLU A 165 -9.45 -11.06 7.13
CA GLU A 165 -9.89 -9.69 6.93
C GLU A 165 -9.89 -9.00 8.29
N PRO A 166 -9.43 -7.73 8.39
CA PRO A 166 -9.65 -6.94 9.58
C PRO A 166 -11.17 -6.94 9.86
N HIS A 167 -11.59 -7.53 10.97
CA HIS A 167 -13.00 -7.57 11.31
C HIS A 167 -13.50 -6.14 11.55
N ILE A 168 -14.63 -5.80 10.94
CA ILE A 168 -15.46 -4.64 11.30
C ILE A 168 -16.13 -4.95 12.65
N GLU A 169 -15.36 -5.13 13.71
CA GLU A 169 -15.91 -5.16 15.06
C GLU A 169 -15.31 -4.00 15.84
N ALA A 170 -16.20 -3.10 16.29
CA ALA A 170 -15.97 -1.87 17.04
C ALA A 170 -15.57 -0.59 16.26
N ARG A 171 -16.41 -0.14 15.32
CA ARG A 171 -16.59 1.32 15.10
C ARG A 171 -18.03 1.82 15.25
N PHE A 172 -18.96 0.93 15.57
CA PHE A 172 -20.36 1.25 15.91
C PHE A 172 -20.66 1.22 17.42
N GLU A 173 -19.64 1.25 18.28
CA GLU A 173 -19.80 1.51 19.72
C GLU A 173 -19.12 2.83 20.11
N LYS A 174 -19.58 3.92 19.50
CA LYS A 174 -19.75 5.15 20.25
C LYS A 174 -21.24 5.48 20.18
N THR A 175 -21.99 4.88 21.09
CA THR A 175 -23.22 5.51 21.56
C THR A 175 -22.83 6.92 22.00
N ALA A 176 -23.15 7.90 21.17
CA ALA A 176 -23.21 9.27 21.62
C ALA A 176 -24.19 9.27 22.80
N ASP A 177 -23.65 9.55 23.98
CA ASP A 177 -24.43 9.77 25.19
C ASP A 177 -25.29 11.03 24.95
N PHE A 178 -26.46 10.83 24.36
CA PHE A 178 -27.51 11.83 24.30
C PHE A 178 -28.29 11.75 25.61
N GLN A 179 -27.63 12.12 26.70
CA GLN A 179 -28.33 12.56 27.90
C GLN A 179 -28.39 14.09 27.92
N ASP A 180 -29.65 14.52 27.92
CA ASP A 180 -30.16 15.85 28.26
C ASP A 180 -30.14 16.95 27.19
N VAL A 181 -31.13 16.85 26.28
CA VAL A 181 -31.68 18.01 25.58
C VAL A 181 -33.14 18.21 26.01
N SER A 182 -33.40 18.30 27.32
CA SER A 182 -34.74 18.69 27.83
C SER A 182 -34.76 20.04 28.56
N ALA A 183 -33.68 20.82 28.53
CA ALA A 183 -33.60 22.06 29.31
C ALA A 183 -33.54 23.38 28.51
N VAL A 184 -33.57 23.37 27.18
CA VAL A 184 -33.45 24.62 26.37
C VAL A 184 -34.56 24.75 25.33
N ALA A 185 -35.82 24.55 25.74
CA ALA A 185 -37.00 24.84 24.90
C ALA A 185 -37.74 26.12 25.30
N LYS A 186 -37.15 26.98 26.16
CA LYS A 186 -37.75 28.28 26.51
C LYS A 186 -36.71 29.39 26.61
N ARG A 187 -36.39 29.97 25.46
CA ARG A 187 -36.32 31.43 25.23
C ARG A 187 -35.73 31.70 23.84
N LEU A 188 -36.59 32.01 22.87
CA LEU A 188 -36.16 32.80 21.71
C LEU A 188 -36.10 34.28 22.12
N PRO A 189 -35.01 34.95 21.76
CA PRO A 189 -35.10 36.24 21.07
C PRO A 189 -34.60 36.11 19.62
N GLN A 190 -35.19 36.92 18.76
CA GLN A 190 -35.01 36.98 17.32
C GLN A 190 -33.93 38.03 16.95
N ALA A 191 -33.39 37.92 15.72
CA ALA A 191 -32.40 38.77 15.04
C ALA A 191 -30.93 38.47 15.44
N ASP A 192 -29.95 38.33 14.54
CA ASP A 192 -29.77 38.94 13.22
C ASP A 192 -28.95 38.06 12.25
N GLU A 193 -29.11 38.40 10.97
CA GLU A 193 -28.30 38.10 9.78
C GLU A 193 -27.05 37.22 9.95
N THR A 194 -27.06 36.04 9.33
CA THR A 194 -25.82 35.41 8.85
C THR A 194 -25.94 35.08 7.37
N ALA A 195 -24.92 35.56 6.66
CA ALA A 195 -24.82 35.64 5.22
C ALA A 195 -24.93 34.28 4.52
N SER A 196 -25.61 34.28 3.38
CA SER A 196 -25.68 33.15 2.46
C SER A 196 -24.28 32.80 1.95
N TRP A 197 -23.83 31.58 2.23
CA TRP A 197 -22.70 30.96 1.54
C TRP A 197 -23.09 30.64 0.10
N ASP A 198 -22.92 31.61 -0.80
CA ASP A 198 -22.97 31.39 -2.25
C ASP A 198 -21.53 31.37 -2.79
N VAL A 199 -21.08 30.18 -3.20
CA VAL A 199 -19.71 29.90 -3.67
C VAL A 199 -19.47 30.42 -5.10
N PHE A 200 -20.52 30.80 -5.83
CA PHE A 200 -20.42 31.14 -7.26
C PHE A 200 -20.29 32.64 -7.57
N ASN A 201 -20.29 33.52 -6.56
CA ASN A 201 -20.18 34.98 -6.79
C ASN A 201 -18.82 35.58 -6.36
N SER A 202 -17.72 34.84 -6.56
CA SER A 202 -16.38 35.38 -6.42
C SER A 202 -15.91 35.97 -7.75
N ARG A 203 -16.10 37.28 -7.95
CA ARG A 203 -15.47 38.01 -9.07
C ARG A 203 -13.95 37.90 -8.95
N ARG A 204 -13.32 37.05 -9.77
CA ARG A 204 -11.86 37.04 -9.95
C ARG A 204 -11.41 38.41 -10.45
N ARG A 205 -10.71 39.19 -9.63
CA ARG A 205 -9.91 40.32 -10.10
C ARG A 205 -8.54 39.77 -10.50
N SER A 206 -8.36 39.52 -11.80
CA SER A 206 -7.05 39.22 -12.36
C SER A 206 -6.30 40.53 -12.56
N SER A 207 -5.23 40.79 -11.80
CA SER A 207 -4.30 41.89 -12.09
C SER A 207 -3.24 41.41 -13.08
N VAL A 208 -3.21 42.02 -14.26
CA VAL A 208 -2.14 41.82 -15.26
C VAL A 208 -0.96 42.72 -14.88
N LEU A 209 0.21 42.13 -14.61
CA LEU A 209 1.46 42.87 -14.45
C LEU A 209 2.08 43.09 -15.83
N VAL A 210 2.18 44.35 -16.25
CA VAL A 210 2.88 44.76 -17.47
C VAL A 210 4.30 45.16 -17.08
N PHE A 211 5.29 44.38 -17.51
CA PHE A 211 6.70 44.76 -17.36
C PHE A 211 7.09 45.69 -18.51
N GLN A 212 7.43 46.94 -18.18
CA GLN A 212 8.08 47.86 -19.11
C GLN A 212 9.56 47.48 -19.22
N ASN A 213 10.03 47.30 -20.45
CA ASN A 213 11.37 46.84 -20.77
C ASN A 213 12.26 48.04 -21.08
N ASP A 214 12.82 48.69 -20.05
CA ASP A 214 13.81 49.75 -20.25
C ASP A 214 15.18 49.12 -20.51
N ARG A 215 15.50 49.00 -21.80
CA ARG A 215 16.86 48.73 -22.27
C ARG A 215 17.81 49.80 -21.76
N SER A 216 18.87 49.37 -21.11
CA SER A 216 20.14 50.11 -21.06
C SER A 216 21.26 49.08 -21.16
N GLU A 217 21.57 48.70 -22.40
CA GLU A 217 22.84 48.05 -22.73
C GLU A 217 23.95 49.09 -22.49
N GLN A 218 24.74 48.91 -21.43
CA GLN A 218 26.02 49.59 -21.27
C GLN A 218 27.11 48.61 -21.71
N SER A 219 27.76 48.98 -22.82
CA SER A 219 28.97 48.35 -23.32
C SER A 219 30.18 48.93 -22.60
N GLU A 220 31.01 48.06 -22.01
CA GLU A 220 32.48 48.17 -22.02
C GLU A 220 33.11 46.80 -21.73
#